data_AF-A0A9E8RT65-F1
#
_entry.id   AF-A0A9E8RT65-F1
#
_cell.length_a   1.000
_cell.length_b   1.000
_cell.length_c   1.000
_cell.angle_alpha   90.00
_cell.angle_beta   90.00
_cell.angle_gamma   90.00
#
_symmetry.space_group_name_H-M   'P 1'
#
loop_
_entity.id
_entity.type
_entity.pdbx_description
1 polymer ?
#
loop_
_entity_poly.entity_id
_entity_poly.type
_entity_poly.pdbx_seq_one_letter_code
_entity_poly.pdbx_strand_id
1 'polypeptide(L)'
;MIKFLMFLMTLNTLNMMFLSHPMMMTMSLIMMTTMICLLMNLMNYYLWFSYIMFLIIIGSLMILFLYMSNLTSNKLIILNLKKILFFILFFLLFFTFFYFQMKNIFILLNNQKSPLILAFMMKFNEIEPMMNMNKLYNNYSLEMSILMMILLLWIMLISIKISNLKKGPFRMKF
;
A
#
# COMPACT_ATOMS: atom_id res chain seq x y z
N MET A 1 -12.41 -12.48 -5.14
CA MET A 1 -12.08 -11.07 -4.81
C MET A 1 -10.60 -10.85 -4.57
N ILE A 2 -9.97 -11.53 -3.58
CA ILE A 2 -8.54 -11.39 -3.27
C ILE A 2 -7.64 -11.57 -4.50
N LYS A 3 -7.83 -12.63 -5.29
CA LYS A 3 -7.03 -12.87 -6.51
C LYS A 3 -7.14 -11.73 -7.52
N PHE A 4 -8.31 -11.11 -7.66
CA PHE A 4 -8.54 -9.98 -8.55
C PHE A 4 -7.85 -8.71 -8.04
N LEU A 5 -7.88 -8.47 -6.72
CA LEU A 5 -7.11 -7.37 -6.12
C LEU A 5 -5.60 -7.58 -6.28
N MET A 6 -5.10 -8.79 -6.04
CA MET A 6 -3.69 -9.13 -6.28
C MET A 6 -3.28 -8.91 -7.74
N PHE A 7 -4.19 -9.12 -8.70
CA PHE A 7 -3.93 -8.76 -10.09
C PHE A 7 -3.77 -7.25 -10.29
N LEU A 8 -4.74 -6.47 -9.83
CA LEU A 8 -4.70 -5.01 -9.96
C LEU A 8 -3.41 -4.44 -9.36
N MET A 9 -2.89 -5.07 -8.29
CA MET A 9 -1.57 -4.76 -7.75
C MET A 9 -0.44 -5.01 -8.71
N THR A 10 -0.37 -6.20 -9.28
CA THR A 10 0.71 -6.53 -10.23
C THR A 10 0.70 -5.58 -11.43
N LEU A 11 -0.47 -5.20 -11.94
CA LEU A 11 -0.58 -4.17 -12.98
C LEU A 11 -0.05 -2.81 -12.54
N ASN A 12 -0.42 -2.35 -11.34
CA ASN A 12 0.07 -1.08 -10.81
C ASN A 12 1.60 -1.08 -10.62
N THR A 13 2.17 -2.18 -10.13
CA THR A 13 3.63 -2.30 -9.99
C THR A 13 4.37 -2.32 -11.32
N LEU A 14 3.78 -2.91 -12.36
CA LEU A 14 4.35 -2.85 -13.70
C LEU A 14 4.25 -1.42 -14.25
N ASN A 15 3.11 -0.73 -14.07
CA ASN A 15 2.94 0.68 -14.45
C ASN A 15 4.04 1.56 -13.86
N MET A 16 4.40 1.33 -12.58
CA MET A 16 5.47 2.08 -11.91
C MET A 16 6.81 2.05 -12.64
N MET A 17 7.20 0.92 -13.22
CA MET A 17 8.50 0.79 -13.88
C MET A 17 8.66 1.72 -15.08
N PHE A 18 7.55 2.19 -15.65
CA PHE A 18 7.57 2.99 -16.88
C PHE A 18 7.25 4.47 -16.67
N LEU A 19 6.88 4.88 -15.45
CA LEU A 19 6.57 6.27 -15.11
C LEU A 19 7.86 7.05 -14.84
N SER A 20 8.04 8.16 -15.54
CA SER A 20 9.20 9.06 -15.36
C SER A 20 8.87 10.30 -14.54
N HIS A 21 7.63 10.78 -14.60
CA HIS A 21 7.24 12.00 -13.92
C HIS A 21 6.94 11.72 -12.44
N PRO A 22 7.55 12.46 -11.48
CA PRO A 22 7.39 12.20 -10.05
C PRO A 22 5.92 12.29 -9.61
N MET A 23 5.16 13.26 -10.15
CA MET A 23 3.71 13.35 -9.90
C MET A 23 2.94 12.07 -10.30
N MET A 24 3.25 11.48 -11.45
CA MET A 24 2.59 10.24 -11.87
C MET A 24 3.00 9.08 -10.96
N MET A 25 4.28 9.03 -10.56
CA MET A 25 4.80 8.03 -9.63
C MET A 25 4.13 8.13 -8.26
N THR A 26 3.86 9.33 -7.75
CA THR A 26 3.11 9.51 -6.50
C THR A 26 1.65 9.07 -6.64
N MET A 27 1.01 9.34 -7.79
CA MET A 27 -0.38 8.94 -8.01
C MET A 27 -0.54 7.41 -8.09
N SER A 28 0.37 6.72 -8.78
CA SER A 28 0.38 5.26 -8.80
C SER A 28 0.70 4.66 -7.43
N LEU A 29 1.48 5.35 -6.58
CA LEU A 29 1.81 4.89 -5.22
C LEU A 29 0.54 4.94 -4.36
N ILE A 30 -0.22 6.04 -4.44
CA ILE A 30 -1.50 6.16 -3.73
C ILE A 30 -2.45 5.03 -4.15
N MET A 31 -2.62 4.78 -5.46
CA MET A 31 -3.45 3.67 -5.96
C MET A 31 -2.98 2.29 -5.51
N MET A 32 -1.67 2.05 -5.44
CA MET A 32 -1.15 0.79 -4.91
C MET A 32 -1.50 0.64 -3.43
N THR A 33 -1.27 1.68 -2.63
CA THR A 33 -1.45 1.60 -1.17
C THR A 33 -2.90 1.43 -0.73
N THR A 34 -3.85 2.04 -1.44
CA THR A 34 -5.29 1.84 -1.20
C THR A 34 -5.68 0.37 -1.45
N MET A 35 -5.19 -0.22 -2.53
CA MET A 35 -5.41 -1.63 -2.84
C MET A 35 -4.76 -2.56 -1.78
N ILE A 36 -3.64 -2.16 -1.15
CA ILE A 36 -2.95 -3.00 -0.15
C ILE A 36 -3.82 -3.04 1.10
N CYS A 37 -4.35 -1.88 1.50
CA CYS A 37 -5.23 -1.78 2.66
C CYS A 37 -6.52 -2.59 2.45
N LEU A 38 -7.07 -2.59 1.24
CA LEU A 38 -8.22 -3.43 0.88
C LEU A 38 -7.89 -4.93 0.96
N LEU A 39 -6.72 -5.36 0.48
CA LEU A 39 -6.28 -6.75 0.61
C LEU A 39 -6.09 -7.16 2.07
N MET A 40 -5.42 -6.32 2.87
CA MET A 40 -5.19 -6.59 4.29
C MET A 40 -6.50 -6.67 5.06
N ASN A 41 -7.50 -5.87 4.68
CA ASN A 41 -8.82 -5.96 5.25
C ASN A 41 -9.54 -7.27 4.92
N LEU A 42 -9.39 -7.79 3.69
CA LEU A 42 -9.99 -9.06 3.31
C LEU A 42 -9.31 -10.28 3.95
N MET A 43 -8.04 -10.15 4.35
CA MET A 43 -7.27 -11.24 4.95
C MET A 43 -7.39 -11.33 6.47
N ASN A 44 -7.63 -10.19 7.14
CA ASN A 44 -7.66 -10.12 8.59
C ASN A 44 -9.09 -9.99 9.10
N TYR A 45 -9.41 -10.71 10.19
CA TYR A 45 -10.69 -10.57 10.88
C TYR A 45 -10.87 -9.17 11.51
N TYR A 46 -9.77 -8.45 11.77
CA TYR A 46 -9.80 -7.14 12.43
C TYR A 46 -9.38 -5.98 11.51
N LEU A 47 -10.34 -5.06 11.33
CA LEU A 47 -10.24 -3.85 10.50
C LEU A 47 -9.25 -2.79 11.03
N TRP A 48 -8.92 -2.80 12.33
CA TRP A 48 -8.19 -1.68 12.93
C TRP A 48 -6.76 -1.55 12.40
N PHE A 49 -6.08 -2.68 12.14
CA PHE A 49 -4.72 -2.66 11.60
C PHE A 49 -4.67 -2.16 10.15
N SER A 50 -5.57 -2.63 9.27
CA SER A 50 -5.63 -2.16 7.88
C SER A 50 -6.00 -0.68 7.80
N TYR A 51 -6.82 -0.18 8.73
CA TYR A 51 -7.16 1.22 8.83
C TYR A 51 -5.98 2.11 9.28
N ILE A 52 -5.23 1.73 10.32
CA ILE A 52 -4.05 2.50 10.76
C ILE A 52 -3.00 2.57 9.63
N MET A 53 -2.75 1.45 8.95
CA MET A 53 -1.83 1.40 7.82
C MET A 53 -2.25 2.36 6.70
N PHE A 54 -3.56 2.42 6.39
CA PHE A 54 -4.11 3.34 5.39
C PHE A 54 -3.82 4.80 5.72
N LEU A 55 -4.10 5.21 6.97
CA LEU A 55 -3.92 6.59 7.41
C LEU A 55 -2.45 7.03 7.37
N ILE A 56 -1.55 6.21 7.91
CA ILE A 56 -0.12 6.55 7.98
C ILE A 56 0.45 6.67 6.56
N ILE A 57 0.14 5.71 5.69
CA ILE A 57 0.71 5.68 4.34
C ILE A 57 0.17 6.84 3.48
N ILE A 58 -1.14 7.13 3.51
CA ILE A 58 -1.69 8.25 2.73
C ILE A 58 -1.19 9.59 3.25
N GLY A 59 -1.13 9.77 4.57
CA GLY A 59 -0.58 11.00 5.16
C GLY A 59 0.86 11.24 4.73
N SER A 60 1.71 10.21 4.76
CA SER A 60 3.11 10.34 4.33
C SER A 60 3.26 10.62 2.83
N LEU A 61 2.41 10.02 1.98
CA LEU A 61 2.43 10.23 0.54
C LEU A 61 1.94 11.62 0.13
N MET A 62 1.00 12.22 0.87
CA MET A 62 0.55 13.60 0.59
C MET A 62 1.65 14.63 0.82
N ILE A 63 2.49 14.44 1.84
CA ILE A 63 3.63 15.33 2.11
C ILE A 63 4.68 15.20 1.00
N LEU A 64 4.96 13.98 0.54
CA LEU A 64 5.84 13.73 -0.60
C LEU A 64 5.31 14.36 -1.90
N PHE A 65 3.99 14.30 -2.13
CA PHE A 65 3.34 14.93 -3.27
C PHE A 65 3.56 16.45 -3.28
N LEU A 66 3.33 17.13 -2.14
CA LEU A 66 3.55 18.58 -2.01
C LEU A 66 5.02 18.98 -2.26
N TYR A 67 5.96 18.18 -1.77
CA TYR A 67 7.38 18.44 -1.98
C TYR A 67 7.76 18.33 -3.47
N MET A 68 7.31 17.28 -4.14
CA MET A 68 7.64 17.04 -5.56
C MET A 68 6.93 18.02 -6.50
N SER A 69 5.69 18.41 -6.23
CA SER A 69 4.98 19.42 -7.04
C SER A 69 5.67 20.78 -6.99
N ASN A 70 6.31 21.13 -5.88
CA ASN A 70 7.03 22.40 -5.74
C ASN A 70 8.43 22.39 -6.38
N LEU A 71 8.97 21.21 -6.70
CA LEU A 71 10.31 21.06 -7.27
C LEU A 71 10.34 20.89 -8.78
N THR A 72 9.30 20.30 -9.38
CA THR A 72 9.30 20.05 -10.83
C THR A 72 8.52 21.11 -11.60
N SER A 73 9.17 21.71 -12.61
CA SER A 73 8.47 22.49 -13.63
C SER A 73 7.43 21.61 -14.34
N ASN A 74 6.23 22.15 -14.57
CA ASN A 74 5.08 21.48 -15.20
C ASN A 74 5.36 21.03 -16.65
N LYS A 75 6.25 20.05 -16.84
CA LYS A 75 6.53 19.47 -18.15
C LYS A 75 5.40 18.51 -18.51
N LEU A 76 4.84 18.68 -19.71
CA LEU A 76 3.82 17.80 -20.24
C LEU A 76 4.32 16.36 -20.28
N ILE A 77 3.47 15.44 -19.84
CA ILE A 77 3.74 14.00 -19.81
C ILE A 77 3.80 13.48 -21.25
N ILE A 78 4.96 13.01 -21.68
CA ILE A 78 5.12 12.36 -22.99
C ILE A 78 4.88 10.85 -22.81
N LEU A 79 3.76 10.38 -23.36
CA LEU A 79 3.39 8.96 -23.37
C LEU A 79 4.01 8.26 -24.59
N ASN A 80 4.84 7.24 -24.35
CA ASN A 80 5.36 6.42 -25.45
C ASN A 80 4.34 5.34 -25.84
N LEU A 81 3.87 5.36 -27.09
CA LEU A 81 2.92 4.36 -27.62
C LEU A 81 3.40 2.92 -27.47
N LYS A 82 4.72 2.66 -27.57
CA LYS A 82 5.32 1.33 -27.33
C LYS A 82 5.06 0.82 -25.91
N LYS A 83 5.10 1.72 -24.91
CA LYS A 83 4.81 1.37 -23.51
C LYS A 83 3.33 1.01 -23.35
N ILE A 84 2.44 1.76 -24.00
CA ILE A 84 0.99 1.50 -23.97
C ILE A 84 0.67 0.13 -24.58
N LEU A 85 1.27 -0.20 -25.74
CA LEU A 85 1.08 -1.50 -26.38
C LEU A 85 1.56 -2.66 -25.51
N PHE A 86 2.70 -2.51 -24.82
CA PHE A 86 3.17 -3.51 -23.86
C PHE A 86 2.16 -3.75 -22.72
N PHE A 87 1.56 -2.69 -22.19
CA PHE A 87 0.52 -2.81 -21.15
C PHE A 87 -0.73 -3.52 -21.63
N ILE A 88 -1.19 -3.23 -22.84
CA ILE A 88 -2.38 -3.87 -23.42
C ILE A 88 -2.14 -5.37 -23.59
N LEU A 89 -0.96 -5.76 -24.09
CA LEU A 89 -0.60 -7.18 -24.25
C LEU A 89 -0.53 -7.92 -22.92
N PHE A 90 0.09 -7.30 -21.91
CA PHE A 90 0.18 -7.89 -20.58
C PHE A 90 -1.20 -8.09 -19.95
N PHE A 91 -2.09 -7.12 -20.13
CA PHE A 91 -3.45 -7.18 -19.63
C PHE A 91 -4.27 -8.30 -20.30
N LEU A 92 -4.11 -8.48 -21.62
CA LEU A 92 -4.76 -9.56 -22.36
C LEU A 92 -4.29 -10.95 -21.93
N LEU A 93 -2.97 -11.15 -21.79
CA LEU A 93 -2.38 -12.40 -21.31
C LEU A 93 -2.88 -12.78 -19.92
N PHE A 94 -3.08 -11.77 -19.08
CA PHE A 94 -3.57 -12.03 -17.74
C PHE A 94 -5.07 -12.34 -17.71
N PHE A 95 -5.86 -11.67 -18.55
CA PHE A 95 -7.29 -11.95 -18.68
C PHE A 95 -7.54 -13.39 -19.10
N THR A 96 -6.75 -13.92 -20.04
CA THR A 96 -6.86 -15.33 -20.42
C THR A 96 -6.51 -16.26 -19.26
N PHE A 97 -5.44 -15.98 -18.51
CA PHE A 97 -5.08 -16.75 -17.32
C PHE A 97 -6.19 -16.75 -16.26
N PHE A 98 -6.83 -15.59 -16.02
CA PHE A 98 -7.93 -15.49 -15.07
C PHE A 98 -9.16 -16.25 -15.52
N TYR A 99 -9.48 -16.19 -16.81
CA TYR A 99 -10.60 -16.93 -17.37
C TYR A 99 -10.42 -18.45 -17.17
N PHE A 100 -9.21 -18.97 -17.41
CA PHE A 100 -8.90 -20.39 -17.16
C PHE A 100 -9.00 -20.77 -15.68
N GLN A 101 -8.49 -19.93 -14.77
CA GLN A 101 -8.61 -20.21 -13.33
C GLN A 101 -10.07 -20.21 -12.85
N MET A 102 -10.90 -19.26 -13.32
CA MET A 102 -12.31 -19.20 -12.91
C MET A 102 -13.09 -20.43 -13.37
N LYS A 103 -12.79 -20.95 -14.57
CA LYS A 103 -13.38 -22.21 -15.05
C LYS A 103 -13.04 -23.39 -14.13
N ASN A 104 -11.78 -23.50 -13.69
CA ASN A 104 -11.37 -24.56 -12.76
C ASN A 104 -12.04 -24.42 -11.38
N ILE A 105 -12.24 -23.20 -10.88
CA ILE A 105 -12.90 -22.95 -9.59
C ILE A 105 -14.39 -23.29 -9.66
N PHE A 106 -15.09 -22.97 -10.76
CA PHE A 106 -16.48 -23.38 -10.96
C PHE A 106 -16.65 -24.90 -10.96
N ILE A 107 -15.69 -25.63 -11.52
CA ILE A 107 -15.67 -27.10 -11.51
C ILE A 107 -15.47 -27.65 -10.09
N LEU A 108 -14.59 -27.02 -9.30
CA LEU A 108 -14.33 -27.40 -7.90
C LEU A 108 -15.51 -27.06 -6.97
N LEU A 109 -16.17 -25.91 -7.14
CA LEU A 109 -17.30 -25.48 -6.31
C LEU A 109 -18.55 -26.34 -6.52
N ASN A 110 -18.78 -26.84 -7.75
CA ASN A 110 -19.84 -27.80 -7.99
C ASN A 110 -19.59 -29.15 -7.30
N ASN A 111 -18.33 -29.48 -7.00
CA ASN A 111 -17.97 -30.78 -6.43
C ASN A 111 -17.78 -30.78 -4.90
N GLN A 112 -17.66 -29.63 -4.23
CA GLN A 112 -17.46 -29.58 -2.78
C GLN A 112 -18.29 -28.48 -2.11
N LYS A 113 -19.54 -28.81 -1.77
CA LYS A 113 -20.27 -28.17 -0.67
C LYS A 113 -19.58 -28.55 0.65
N SER A 114 -18.51 -27.85 1.04
CA SER A 114 -17.86 -28.09 2.34
C SER A 114 -18.29 -27.03 3.36
N PRO A 115 -19.26 -27.33 4.25
CA PRO A 115 -19.67 -26.46 5.35
C PRO A 115 -18.54 -26.19 6.38
N LEU A 116 -17.41 -26.89 6.26
CA LEU A 116 -16.23 -26.72 7.13
C LEU A 116 -15.62 -25.32 7.06
N ILE A 117 -15.59 -24.71 5.87
CA ILE A 117 -14.98 -23.37 5.67
C ILE A 117 -15.83 -22.29 6.33
N LEU A 118 -17.17 -22.43 6.26
CA LEU A 118 -18.10 -21.51 6.88
C LEU A 118 -18.06 -21.60 8.42
N ALA A 119 -17.94 -22.83 8.95
CA ALA A 119 -17.83 -23.07 10.39
C ALA A 119 -16.51 -22.54 11.00
N PHE A 120 -15.41 -22.60 10.25
CA PHE A 120 -14.14 -22.02 10.67
C PHE A 120 -14.21 -20.50 10.76
N MET A 121 -14.86 -19.84 9.78
CA MET A 121 -15.03 -18.38 9.76
C MET A 121 -15.88 -17.86 10.93
N MET A 122 -16.91 -18.60 11.36
CA MET A 122 -17.76 -18.16 12.49
C MET A 122 -17.03 -18.26 13.84
N LYS A 123 -16.19 -19.28 14.06
CA LYS A 123 -15.46 -19.45 15.33
C LYS A 123 -14.39 -18.37 15.58
N PHE A 124 -13.83 -17.76 14.53
CA PHE A 124 -12.84 -16.69 14.68
C PHE A 124 -13.44 -15.31 14.95
N ASN A 125 -14.73 -15.10 14.64
CA ASN A 125 -15.38 -13.81 14.86
C ASN A 125 -15.73 -13.54 16.33
N GLU A 126 -15.82 -14.59 17.16
CA GLU A 126 -16.29 -14.46 18.55
C GLU A 126 -15.15 -14.33 19.57
N ILE A 127 -13.91 -14.69 19.21
CA ILE A 127 -12.78 -14.71 20.14
C ILE A 127 -11.76 -13.62 19.73
N GLU A 128 -12.06 -12.43 20.23
CA GLU A 128 -11.14 -11.37 20.68
C GLU A 128 -10.41 -10.44 19.67
N PRO A 129 -11.09 -9.35 19.24
CA PRO A 129 -10.45 -8.17 18.64
C PRO A 129 -9.55 -7.44 19.62
N MET A 130 -10.03 -7.34 20.85
CA MET A 130 -9.46 -6.46 21.86
C MET A 130 -8.19 -7.03 22.48
N MET A 131 -8.04 -8.36 22.50
CA MET A 131 -6.89 -9.02 23.14
C MET A 131 -5.58 -8.86 22.36
N ASN A 132 -5.63 -8.50 21.06
CA ASN A 132 -4.41 -8.38 20.27
C ASN A 132 -3.68 -7.04 20.43
N MET A 133 -4.39 -5.95 20.77
CA MET A 133 -3.77 -4.63 20.86
C MET A 133 -3.14 -4.34 22.21
N ASN A 134 -3.71 -4.92 23.28
CA ASN A 134 -3.10 -4.84 24.61
C ASN A 134 -1.80 -5.64 24.73
N LYS A 135 -1.51 -6.56 23.79
CA LYS A 135 -0.24 -7.31 23.76
C LYS A 135 0.99 -6.44 23.50
N LEU A 136 0.85 -5.23 22.97
CA LEU A 136 2.00 -4.33 22.73
C LEU A 136 2.55 -3.68 24.01
N TYR A 137 1.75 -3.62 25.08
CA TYR A 137 2.13 -3.06 26.38
C TYR A 137 2.29 -4.14 27.47
N ASN A 138 2.45 -5.40 27.07
CA ASN A 138 2.73 -6.48 28.01
C ASN A 138 4.21 -6.49 28.39
N ASN A 139 4.55 -7.01 29.58
CA ASN A 139 5.92 -7.01 30.09
C ASN A 139 6.98 -7.55 29.10
N TYR A 140 6.64 -8.52 28.26
CA TYR A 140 7.53 -9.06 27.23
C TYR A 140 7.76 -8.14 26.02
N SER A 141 6.77 -7.31 25.66
CA SER A 141 6.83 -6.39 24.52
C SER A 141 7.17 -4.95 24.91
N LEU A 142 7.21 -4.64 26.21
CA LEU A 142 7.57 -3.31 26.73
C LEU A 142 8.96 -2.86 26.28
N GLU A 143 9.96 -3.75 26.23
CA GLU A 143 11.30 -3.37 25.74
C GLU A 143 11.26 -2.91 24.28
N MET A 144 10.47 -3.59 23.44
CA MET A 144 10.29 -3.20 22.04
C MET A 144 9.55 -1.86 21.90
N SER A 145 8.54 -1.59 22.75
CA SER A 145 7.82 -0.32 22.70
C SER A 145 8.69 0.85 23.17
N ILE A 146 9.52 0.66 24.20
CA ILE A 146 10.50 1.65 24.67
C ILE A 146 11.52 1.96 23.56
N LEU A 147 12.05 0.93 22.87
CA LEU A 147 12.96 1.12 21.74
C LEU A 147 12.32 1.95 20.61
N MET A 148 11.07 1.68 20.25
CA MET A 148 10.35 2.45 19.22
C MET A 148 10.18 3.92 19.61
N MET A 149 9.88 4.22 20.88
CA MET A 149 9.79 5.60 21.37
C MET A 149 11.13 6.33 21.26
N ILE A 150 12.23 5.69 21.65
CA ILE A 150 13.57 6.26 21.57
C ILE A 150 13.94 6.53 20.10
N LEU A 151 13.63 5.61 19.18
CA LEU A 151 13.88 5.78 17.74
C LEU A 151 13.11 6.97 17.16
N LEU A 152 11.82 7.11 17.49
CA LEU A 152 11.02 8.26 17.04
C LEU A 152 11.59 9.58 17.54
N LEU A 153 12.00 9.65 18.81
CA LEU A 153 12.66 10.83 19.39
C LEU A 153 13.99 11.14 18.69
N TRP A 154 14.81 10.13 18.43
CA TRP A 154 16.08 10.28 17.73
C TRP A 154 15.89 10.82 16.30
N ILE A 155 14.93 10.27 15.55
CA ILE A 155 14.62 10.72 14.19
C ILE A 155 14.17 12.19 14.21
N MET A 156 13.38 12.62 15.19
CA MET A 156 12.97 14.03 15.34
C MET A 156 14.16 14.95 15.66
N LEU A 157 15.08 14.54 16.53
CA LEU A 157 16.29 15.33 16.81
C LEU A 157 17.19 15.46 15.58
N ILE A 158 17.33 14.36 14.82
CA ILE A 158 18.11 14.35 13.59
C ILE A 158 17.46 15.23 12.52
N SER A 159 16.13 15.19 12.37
CA SER A 159 15.43 16.01 11.38
C SER A 159 15.61 17.51 11.64
N ILE A 160 15.60 17.95 12.91
CA ILE A 160 15.90 19.34 13.31
C ILE A 160 17.36 19.72 12.99
N LYS A 161 18.31 18.80 13.23
CA LYS A 161 19.72 19.04 12.87
C LYS A 161 19.93 19.16 11.36
N ILE A 162 19.25 18.33 10.55
CA ILE A 162 19.33 18.36 9.09
C ILE A 162 18.62 19.59 8.51
N SER A 163 17.49 20.00 9.10
CA SER A 163 16.74 21.17 8.63
C SER A 163 17.40 22.51 8.95
N ASN A 164 18.33 22.56 9.90
CA ASN A 164 19.15 23.73 10.21
C ASN A 164 20.20 24.01 9.12
N LEU A 165 19.75 24.38 7.92
CA LEU A 165 20.58 24.90 6.85
C LEU A 165 21.07 26.31 7.23
N LYS A 166 22.39 26.50 7.36
CA LYS A 166 23.04 27.81 7.60
C LYS A 166 22.90 28.83 6.45
N LYS A 167 22.02 28.59 5.47
CA LYS A 167 21.70 29.51 4.38
C LYS A 167 20.20 29.45 4.12
N GLY A 168 19.51 30.51 4.54
CA GLY A 168 18.08 30.67 4.30
C GLY A 168 17.77 30.82 2.80
N PRO A 169 16.61 30.35 2.33
CA PRO A 169 16.18 30.59 0.96
C PRO A 169 15.58 32.00 0.86
N PHE A 170 15.92 32.70 -0.22
CA PHE A 170 15.36 34.00 -0.64
C PHE A 170 15.80 35.29 0.10
N ARG A 171 17.06 35.68 -0.10
CA ARG A 171 17.31 37.06 -0.59
C ARG A 171 18.14 36.95 -1.86
N MET A 172 17.51 37.30 -2.99
CA MET A 172 18.24 37.61 -4.21
C MET A 172 19.25 38.71 -3.84
N LYS A 173 20.53 38.46 -4.09
CA LYS A 173 21.50 39.55 -4.16
C LYS A 173 21.15 40.30 -5.44
N PHE A 174 20.69 41.53 -5.29
CA PHE A 174 20.73 42.52 -6.36
C PHE A 174 22.18 42.68 -6.83
#